data_AF-A0A9D8TG65-F1
#
_entry.id   AF-A0A9D8TG65-F1
#
_cell.length_a   1.000
_cell.length_b   1.000
_cell.length_c   1.000
_cell.angle_alpha   90.00
_cell.angle_beta   90.00
_cell.angle_gamma   90.00
#
_symmetry.space_group_name_H-M   'P 1'
#
loop_
_entity.id
_entity.type
_entity.pdbx_description
1 polymer ?
#
loop_
_entity_poly.entity_id
_entity_poly.type
_entity_poly.pdbx_seq_one_letter_code
_entity_poly.pdbx_strand_id
1 'polypeptide(L)' 'PMLWSKEVFGKIKSAMLPGAFMSTYSSKGFVKQNLRELGFDVLRKPGPGHKRHVLQIRL' A
#
# COMPACT_ATOMS: atom_id res chain seq x y z
N PRO A 1 -2.22 -14.45 1.88
CA PRO A 1 -1.98 -14.26 0.42
C PRO A 1 -3.12 -13.49 -0.28
N MET A 2 -4.37 -13.85 -0.01
CA MET A 2 -5.54 -13.24 -0.66
C MET A 2 -5.78 -11.76 -0.30
N LEU A 3 -5.52 -11.35 0.95
CA LEU A 3 -5.75 -9.98 1.42
C LEU A 3 -4.95 -8.91 0.65
N TRP A 4 -3.78 -9.27 0.12
CA TRP A 4 -2.87 -8.34 -0.57
C TRP A 4 -2.88 -8.55 -2.10
N SER A 5 -3.99 -9.05 -2.63
CA SER A 5 -4.18 -9.23 -4.06
C SER A 5 -4.44 -7.89 -4.76
N LYS A 6 -4.20 -7.85 -6.08
CA LYS A 6 -4.55 -6.69 -6.90
C LYS A 6 -6.04 -6.40 -6.87
N GLU A 7 -6.88 -7.42 -6.77
CA GLU A 7 -8.32 -7.26 -6.72
C GLU A 7 -8.76 -6.48 -5.48
N VAL A 8 -8.22 -6.81 -4.30
CA VAL A 8 -8.52 -6.09 -3.05
C VAL A 8 -8.04 -4.66 -3.14
N PHE A 9 -6.80 -4.44 -3.60
CA PHE A 9 -6.26 -3.10 -3.76
C PHE A 9 -6.99 -2.26 -4.81
N GLY A 10 -7.51 -2.89 -5.87
CA GLY A 10 -8.33 -2.22 -6.87
C GLY A 10 -9.65 -1.71 -6.29
N LYS A 11 -10.32 -2.54 -5.46
CA LYS A 11 -11.55 -2.12 -4.74
C LYS A 11 -11.27 -0.95 -3.78
N ILE A 12 -10.12 -0.98 -3.09
CA ILE A 12 -9.70 0.15 -2.25
C ILE A 12 -9.48 1.40 -3.11
N LYS A 13 -8.75 1.28 -4.22
CA LYS A 13 -8.48 2.40 -5.14
C LYS A 13 -9.77 3.06 -5.62
N SER A 14 -10.78 2.29 -6.01
CA SER A 14 -12.07 2.81 -6.47
C SER A 14 -12.87 3.53 -5.39
N ALA A 15 -12.60 3.24 -4.11
CA ALA A 15 -13.27 3.88 -2.97
C ALA A 15 -12.48 5.08 -2.42
N MET A 16 -11.27 5.34 -2.91
CA MET A 16 -10.44 6.44 -2.44
C MET A 16 -10.87 7.76 -3.09
N LEU A 17 -10.99 8.80 -2.27
CA LEU A 17 -11.18 10.17 -2.74
C LEU A 17 -9.88 10.75 -3.31
N PRO A 18 -9.96 11.76 -4.19
CA PRO A 18 -8.77 12.50 -4.63
C PRO A 18 -7.95 13.01 -3.43
N GLY A 19 -6.63 12.76 -3.45
CA GLY A 19 -5.73 13.14 -2.37
C GLY A 19 -5.73 12.22 -1.14
N ALA A 20 -6.50 11.14 -1.14
CA ALA A 20 -6.47 10.15 -0.06
C ALA A 20 -5.12 9.41 -0.02
N PHE A 21 -4.73 8.99 1.19
CA PHE A 21 -3.58 8.12 1.41
C PHE A 21 -3.95 6.98 2.37
N MET A 22 -3.23 5.87 2.26
CA MET A 22 -3.32 4.75 3.19
C MET A 22 -1.94 4.30 3.66
N SER A 23 -1.91 3.52 4.74
CA SER A 23 -0.68 2.96 5.28
C SER A 23 -0.87 1.47 5.59
N THR A 24 0.18 0.69 5.41
CA THR A 24 0.18 -0.73 5.79
C THR A 24 1.48 -1.11 6.50
N TYR A 25 1.35 -2.01 7.48
CA TYR A 25 2.49 -2.62 8.15
C TYR A 25 3.27 -3.59 7.25
N SER A 26 2.64 -4.11 6.18
CA SER A 26 3.25 -5.12 5.32
C SER A 26 4.22 -4.48 4.33
N SER A 27 5.51 -4.72 4.50
CA SER A 27 6.57 -4.25 3.60
C SER A 27 7.09 -5.31 2.62
N LYS A 28 6.33 -6.40 2.43
CA LYS A 28 6.72 -7.53 1.55
C LYS A 28 6.84 -7.11 0.08
N GLY A 29 7.72 -7.77 -0.66
CA GLY A 29 8.01 -7.47 -2.08
C GLY A 29 6.77 -7.43 -2.96
N PHE A 30 6.01 -8.52 -2.98
CA PHE A 30 4.81 -8.67 -3.82
C PHE A 30 3.71 -7.64 -3.48
N VAL A 31 3.62 -7.20 -2.22
CA VAL A 31 2.66 -6.17 -1.79
C VAL A 31 2.97 -4.84 -2.48
N LYS A 32 4.25 -4.43 -2.44
CA LYS A 32 4.71 -3.21 -3.12
C LYS A 32 4.52 -3.30 -4.64
N GLN A 33 4.80 -4.47 -5.21
CA GLN A 33 4.64 -4.69 -6.65
C GLN A 33 3.17 -4.56 -7.07
N ASN A 34 2.26 -5.27 -6.40
CA ASN A 34 0.82 -5.20 -6.70
C ASN A 34 0.27 -3.78 -6.60
N LEU A 35 0.69 -3.03 -5.58
CA LEU A 35 0.28 -1.62 -5.40
C LEU A 35 0.79 -0.73 -6.55
N ARG A 36 2.06 -0.85 -6.93
CA ARG A 36 2.63 -0.07 -8.04
C ARG A 36 2.01 -0.42 -9.39
N GLU A 37 1.73 -1.69 -9.63
CA GLU A 37 1.07 -2.14 -10.87
C GLU A 37 -0.37 -1.63 -10.99
N LEU A 38 -1.01 -1.29 -9.88
CA LEU A 38 -2.29 -0.58 -9.85
C LEU A 38 -2.15 0.94 -9.96
N GLY A 39 -0.93 1.47 -10.13
CA GLY A 39 -0.65 2.89 -10.29
C GLY A 39 -0.68 3.69 -8.99
N PHE A 40 -0.55 3.05 -7.84
CA PHE A 40 -0.33 3.77 -6.59
C PHE A 40 1.12 4.27 -6.48
N ASP A 41 1.32 5.45 -5.88
CA ASP A 41 2.63 5.86 -5.39
C ASP A 41 2.90 5.19 -4.03
N VAL A 42 4.02 4.44 -3.94
CA VAL A 42 4.35 3.58 -2.80
C VAL A 42 5.68 4.01 -2.20
N LEU A 43 5.60 4.66 -1.05
CA LEU A 43 6.73 5.22 -0.32
C LEU A 43 7.07 4.35 0.89
N ARG A 44 8.35 4.03 1.07
CA ARG A 44 8.84 3.38 2.30
C ARG A 44 9.11 4.46 3.35
N LYS A 45 8.49 4.32 4.52
CA LYS A 45 8.69 5.20 5.67
C LYS A 45 9.31 4.44 6.84
N PRO A 46 10.04 5.10 7.75
CA PRO A 46 10.44 4.52 9.03
C PRO A 46 9.20 3.99 9.75
N GLY A 47 9.27 2.76 10.28
CA GLY A 47 8.13 2.21 11.01
C GLY A 47 8.07 2.74 12.45
N PRO A 48 6.88 2.71 13.08
CA PRO A 48 6.73 3.15 14.47
C PRO A 48 7.35 2.14 15.45
N GLY A 49 7.93 2.64 16.54
CA GLY A 49 8.56 1.85 17.58
C GLY A 49 9.72 1.00 17.04
N HIS A 50 9.64 -0.31 17.20
CA HIS A 50 10.68 -1.25 16.76
C HIS A 50 10.56 -1.68 15.29
N LYS A 51 9.52 -1.22 14.56
CA LYS A 51 9.33 -1.60 13.15
C LYS A 51 10.29 -0.81 12.28
N ARG A 52 11.13 -1.50 11.50
CA ARG A 52 12.08 -0.84 10.60
C ARG A 52 11.40 -0.03 9.50
N HIS A 53 10.32 -0.57 8.93
CA HIS A 53 9.66 0.04 7.78
C HIS A 53 8.15 -0.15 7.81
N VAL A 54 7.43 0.85 7.31
CA VAL A 54 6.03 0.78 6.90
C VAL A 54 5.88 1.36 5.49
N LEU A 55 4.77 1.05 4.83
CA LEU A 55 4.47 1.62 3.52
C LEU A 55 3.41 2.71 3.68
N GLN A 56 3.69 3.86 3.10
CA GLN A 56 2.70 4.89 2.83
C GLN A 56 2.33 4.81 1.35
N ILE A 57 1.03 4.80 1.05
CA ILE A 57 0.48 4.60 -0.27
C ILE A 57 -0.42 5.80 -0.61
N ARG A 58 -0.24 6.39 -1.78
CA ARG A 58 -1.00 7.54 -2.25
C ARG A 58 -1.64 7.23 -3.59
N LEU A 59 -2.85 7.74 -3.80
CA LEU A 59 -3.54 7.72 -5.08
C LEU A 59 -3.15 8.95 -5.91
#